data_AF-A0A957P9P3-F1
#
_entry.id   AF-A0A957P9P3-F1
#
_cell.length_a   1.000
_cell.length_b   1.000
_cell.length_c   1.000
_cell.angle_alpha   90.00
_cell.angle_beta   90.00
_cell.angle_gamma   90.00
#
_symmetry.space_group_name_H-M   'P 1'
#
loop_
_entity.id
_entity.type
_entity.pdbx_description
1 polymer ?
#
loop_
_entity_poly.entity_id
_entity_poly.type
_entity_poly.pdbx_seq_one_letter_code
_entity_poly.pdbx_strand_id
1 'polypeptide(L)'
;TVSVHDYYTGTRAAAFGGATSVIDFSNQAPGATLVSTIENKHEEAHGRALIDWGVHPTITQHGNGGDLAQSIAEIPAVVAAGSPTVKVYMTY
;
A
#
# COMPACT_ATOMS: atom_id res chain seq x y z
N THR A 1 9.69 10.78 0.67
CA THR A 1 10.88 10.42 1.47
C THR A 1 11.28 9.00 1.13
N VAL A 2 12.52 8.60 1.42
CA VAL A 2 12.97 7.21 1.28
C VAL A 2 13.10 6.62 2.69
N SER A 3 12.43 5.48 2.93
CA SER A 3 12.57 4.75 4.19
C SER A 3 13.92 4.03 4.23
N VAL A 4 14.58 4.02 5.39
CA VAL A 4 15.77 3.19 5.62
C VAL A 4 15.43 1.72 5.88
N HIS A 5 14.15 1.42 6.11
CA HIS A 5 13.64 0.07 6.31
C HIS A 5 12.85 -0.41 5.09
N ASP A 6 13.17 -1.62 4.65
CA ASP A 6 12.39 -2.44 3.73
C ASP A 6 11.56 -3.49 4.48
N TYR A 7 10.85 -4.37 3.78
CA TYR A 7 10.07 -5.44 4.41
C TYR A 7 10.93 -6.35 5.29
N TYR A 8 12.18 -6.66 4.93
CA TYR A 8 13.02 -7.53 5.74
C TYR A 8 13.45 -6.86 7.05
N THR A 9 14.05 -5.68 6.96
CA THR A 9 14.57 -4.97 8.14
C THR A 9 13.44 -4.42 9.02
N GLY A 10 12.34 -3.95 8.42
CA GLY A 10 11.17 -3.43 9.13
C GLY A 10 10.40 -4.51 9.87
N THR A 11 10.03 -5.61 9.19
CA THR A 11 9.29 -6.72 9.86
C THR A 11 10.15 -7.45 10.88
N ARG A 12 11.46 -7.53 10.67
CA ARG A 12 12.40 -8.02 11.68
C ARG A 12 12.33 -7.17 12.95
N ALA A 13 12.46 -5.85 12.82
CA ALA A 13 12.38 -4.94 13.97
C ALA A 13 11.04 -5.07 14.70
N ALA A 14 9.93 -5.14 13.96
CA ALA A 14 8.60 -5.37 14.51
C ALA A 14 8.52 -6.68 15.33
N ALA A 15 9.05 -7.78 14.79
CA ALA A 15 9.10 -9.08 15.47
C ALA A 15 9.91 -9.01 16.78
N PHE A 16 11.08 -8.36 16.78
CA PHE A 16 11.87 -8.15 18.00
C PHE A 16 11.14 -7.29 19.04
N GLY A 17 10.26 -6.39 18.60
CA GLY A 17 9.39 -5.58 19.45
C GLY A 17 8.12 -6.30 19.93
N GLY A 18 7.89 -7.56 19.54
CA GLY A 18 6.70 -8.33 19.91
C GLY A 18 5.47 -8.09 19.04
N ALA A 19 5.59 -7.33 17.94
CA ALA A 19 4.52 -7.18 16.96
C ALA A 19 4.57 -8.33 15.95
N THR A 20 3.41 -8.96 15.70
CA THR A 20 3.28 -10.11 14.81
C THR A 20 2.62 -9.78 13.48
N SER A 21 2.17 -8.54 13.30
CA SER A 21 1.61 -8.08 12.02
C SER A 21 1.84 -6.58 11.82
N VAL A 22 1.94 -6.15 10.56
CA VAL A 22 2.01 -4.73 10.16
C VAL A 22 1.07 -4.42 9.00
N ILE A 23 0.63 -3.17 8.87
CA ILE A 23 -0.14 -2.73 7.70
C ILE A 23 0.56 -1.53 7.08
N ASP A 24 1.01 -1.68 5.83
CA ASP A 24 1.76 -0.67 5.07
C ASP A 24 0.82 0.23 4.25
N PHE A 25 1.35 1.30 3.68
CA PHE A 25 0.67 2.13 2.69
C PHE A 25 1.34 1.98 1.33
N SER A 26 0.55 1.75 0.28
CA SER A 26 1.05 1.81 -1.11
C SER A 26 0.59 3.10 -1.76
N ASN A 27 1.53 3.85 -2.34
CA ASN A 27 1.24 5.08 -3.04
C ASN A 27 1.03 4.81 -4.53
N GLN A 28 -0.07 5.31 -5.07
CA GLN A 28 -0.36 5.26 -6.49
C GLN A 28 0.59 6.19 -7.25
N ALA A 29 1.37 5.62 -8.18
CA ALA A 29 2.17 6.38 -9.12
C ALA A 29 1.26 7.06 -10.17
N PRO A 30 1.70 8.14 -10.84
CA PRO A 30 0.91 8.76 -11.90
C PRO A 30 0.51 7.75 -12.99
N GLY A 31 -0.79 7.58 -13.21
CA GLY A 31 -1.40 6.70 -14.21
C GLY A 31 -1.50 5.23 -13.80
N ALA A 32 -1.03 4.85 -12.61
CA ALA A 32 -1.14 3.49 -12.10
C ALA A 32 -2.53 3.22 -11.49
N THR A 33 -3.00 1.98 -11.55
CA THR A 33 -4.24 1.56 -10.87
C THR A 33 -3.96 1.26 -9.40
N LEU A 34 -4.97 1.33 -8.52
CA LEU A 34 -4.85 0.96 -7.11
C LEU A 34 -4.52 -0.52 -6.92
N VAL A 35 -4.98 -1.40 -7.82
CA VAL A 35 -4.64 -2.83 -7.75
C VAL A 35 -3.15 -3.05 -8.03
N SER A 36 -2.57 -2.32 -8.99
CA SER A 36 -1.13 -2.44 -9.29
C SER A 36 -0.26 -2.03 -8.10
N THR A 37 -0.73 -1.12 -7.23
CA THR A 37 0.04 -0.74 -6.03
C THR A 37 0.03 -1.85 -4.97
N ILE A 38 -1.00 -2.70 -4.95
CA ILE A 38 -1.06 -3.90 -4.09
C ILE A 38 -0.06 -4.94 -4.62
N GLU A 39 -0.06 -5.20 -5.92
CA GLU A 39 0.86 -6.12 -6.59
C GLU A 39 2.33 -5.73 -6.34
N ASN A 40 2.66 -4.44 -6.50
CA ASN A 40 4.00 -3.93 -6.20
C ASN A 40 4.42 -4.22 -4.73
N LYS A 41 3.51 -4.11 -3.77
CA LYS A 41 3.80 -4.45 -2.37
C LYS A 41 4.00 -5.93 -2.15
N HIS A 42 3.24 -6.78 -2.84
CA HIS A 42 3.51 -8.22 -2.84
C HIS A 42 4.91 -8.53 -3.36
N GLU A 43 5.35 -7.89 -4.44
CA GLU A 43 6.71 -8.06 -4.98
C GLU A 43 7.80 -7.54 -4.03
N GLU A 44 7.59 -6.38 -3.40
CA GLU A 44 8.51 -5.81 -2.40
C GLU A 44 8.65 -6.75 -1.18
N ALA A 45 7.54 -7.34 -0.73
CA ALA A 45 7.49 -8.22 0.43
C ALA A 45 7.95 -9.66 0.12
N HIS A 46 7.93 -10.09 -1.14
CA HIS A 46 8.20 -11.46 -1.56
C HIS A 46 9.58 -11.94 -1.08
N GLY A 47 9.57 -13.00 -0.24
CA GLY A 47 10.76 -13.58 0.37
C GLY A 47 11.47 -12.68 1.41
N ARG A 48 10.87 -11.55 1.78
CA ARG A 48 11.47 -10.54 2.69
C ARG A 48 10.68 -10.34 3.97
N ALA A 49 9.35 -10.35 3.93
CA ALA A 49 8.53 -10.20 5.13
C ALA A 49 8.71 -11.39 6.10
N LEU A 50 8.98 -11.10 7.37
CA LEU A 50 9.18 -12.10 8.43
C LEU A 50 7.97 -12.31 9.33
N ILE A 51 6.98 -11.43 9.25
CA ILE A 51 5.70 -11.50 9.98
C ILE A 51 4.56 -11.19 9.01
N ASP A 52 3.32 -11.43 9.44
CA ASP A 52 2.14 -11.16 8.62
C ASP A 52 2.04 -9.67 8.27
N TRP A 53 1.51 -9.37 7.08
CA TRP A 53 1.36 -7.99 6.65
C TRP A 53 0.10 -7.78 5.81
N GLY A 54 -0.33 -6.52 5.73
CA GLY A 54 -1.36 -6.05 4.80
C GLY A 54 -1.01 -4.69 4.23
N VAL A 55 -1.88 -4.15 3.38
CA VAL A 55 -1.65 -2.85 2.73
C VAL A 55 -2.93 -2.02 2.64
N HIS A 56 -2.76 -0.71 2.79
CA HIS A 56 -3.75 0.31 2.47
C HIS A 56 -3.34 1.02 1.17
N PRO A 57 -4.02 0.77 0.03
CA PRO A 57 -3.83 1.57 -1.16
C PRO A 57 -4.21 3.02 -0.92
N THR A 58 -3.34 3.94 -1.35
CA THR A 58 -3.52 5.37 -1.17
C THR A 58 -3.95 6.00 -2.50
N ILE A 59 -5.11 6.66 -2.50
CA ILE A 59 -5.61 7.41 -3.65
C ILE A 59 -4.86 8.74 -3.71
N THR A 60 -3.94 8.84 -4.67
CA THR A 60 -3.12 10.06 -4.87
C THR A 60 -3.54 10.83 -6.11
N GLN A 61 -4.26 10.22 -7.04
CA GLN A 61 -4.72 10.86 -8.28
C GLN A 61 -6.03 11.64 -8.10
N HIS A 62 -5.96 12.73 -7.34
CA HIS A 62 -7.07 13.67 -7.14
C HIS A 62 -6.69 15.06 -7.71
N GLY A 63 -7.25 15.41 -8.88
CA GLY A 63 -6.98 16.70 -9.54
C GLY A 63 -5.66 16.77 -10.33
N ASN A 64 -5.39 17.91 -10.99
CA ASN A 64 -4.20 18.17 -11.84
C ASN A 64 -3.85 17.05 -12.85
N GLY A 65 -4.85 16.54 -13.57
CA GLY A 65 -4.68 15.51 -14.59
C GLY A 65 -4.81 14.05 -14.09
N GLY A 66 -5.05 13.84 -12.79
CA GLY A 66 -5.47 12.55 -12.25
C GLY A 66 -7.00 12.34 -12.32
N ASP A 67 -7.43 11.09 -12.47
CA ASP A 67 -8.84 10.70 -12.52
C ASP A 67 -9.30 10.10 -11.17
N LEU A 68 -9.91 10.96 -10.34
CA LEU A 68 -10.48 10.54 -9.06
C LEU A 68 -11.67 9.60 -9.24
N ALA A 69 -12.50 9.82 -10.27
CA ALA A 69 -13.68 8.99 -10.50
C ALA A 69 -13.28 7.56 -10.86
N GLN A 70 -12.24 7.41 -11.69
CA GLN A 70 -11.63 6.11 -11.97
C GLN A 70 -11.08 5.46 -10.69
N SER A 71 -10.31 6.19 -9.88
CA SER A 71 -9.74 5.63 -8.65
C SER A 71 -10.82 5.15 -7.67
N ILE A 72 -11.94 5.85 -7.57
CA ILE A 72 -13.10 5.43 -6.76
C ILE A 72 -13.76 4.18 -7.37
N ALA A 73 -13.88 4.10 -8.70
CA ALA A 73 -14.46 2.95 -9.38
C ALA A 73 -13.63 1.67 -9.21
N GLU A 74 -12.34 1.77 -8.88
CA GLU A 74 -11.45 0.62 -8.62
C GLU A 74 -11.59 0.03 -7.20
N ILE A 75 -12.26 0.72 -6.26
CA ILE A 75 -12.39 0.27 -4.86
C ILE A 75 -12.95 -1.17 -4.73
N PRO A 76 -13.98 -1.59 -5.49
CA PRO A 76 -14.45 -2.99 -5.42
C PRO A 76 -13.36 -4.01 -5.79
N ALA A 77 -12.50 -3.70 -6.76
CA ALA A 77 -11.39 -4.57 -7.15
C ALA A 77 -10.30 -4.60 -6.08
N VAL A 78 -10.03 -3.46 -5.44
CA VAL A 78 -9.12 -3.35 -4.28
C VAL A 78 -9.58 -4.20 -3.10
N VAL A 79 -10.89 -4.18 -2.80
CA VAL A 79 -11.50 -5.05 -1.79
C VAL A 79 -11.35 -6.52 -2.18
N ALA A 80 -11.65 -6.88 -3.44
CA ALA A 80 -11.51 -8.25 -3.94
C ALA A 80 -10.05 -8.75 -3.93
N ALA A 81 -9.07 -7.84 -4.10
CA ALA A 81 -7.65 -8.11 -3.98
C ALA A 81 -7.16 -8.24 -2.52
N GLY A 82 -8.05 -8.16 -1.53
CA GLY A 82 -7.74 -8.39 -0.12
C GLY A 82 -7.41 -7.14 0.70
N SER A 83 -7.61 -5.94 0.14
CA SER A 83 -7.35 -4.66 0.83
C SER A 83 -8.64 -3.87 1.02
N PRO A 84 -9.43 -4.10 2.09
CA PRO A 84 -10.76 -3.51 2.25
C PRO A 84 -10.76 -2.06 2.76
N THR A 85 -9.60 -1.43 2.87
CA THR A 85 -9.43 -0.08 3.42
C THR A 85 -8.48 0.73 2.54
N VAL A 86 -8.84 1.99 2.28
CA VAL A 86 -8.07 2.91 1.44
C VAL A 86 -7.70 4.17 2.22
N LYS A 87 -6.58 4.79 1.86
CA LYS A 87 -6.14 6.07 2.42
C LYS A 87 -6.38 7.20 1.43
N VAL A 88 -6.82 8.34 1.94
CA VAL A 88 -6.99 9.59 1.18
C VAL A 88 -6.26 10.72 1.92
N TYR A 89 -5.85 11.70 1.14
CA TYR A 89 -5.14 12.88 1.59
C TYR A 89 -6.04 14.12 1.41
N MET A 90 -6.13 14.97 2.45
CA MET A 90 -6.86 16.26 2.42
C MET A 90 -5.92 17.48 2.37
N THR A 91 -4.62 17.22 2.42
CA THR A 91 -3.54 18.23 2.33
C THR A 91 -2.42 17.62 1.48
N TYR A 92 -1.16 17.97 1.71
CA TYR A 92 0.07 17.46 1.09
C TYR A 92 0.47 18.14 -0.23
#